data_AF-A0A6G2VF46-F1
#
_entry.id   AF-A0A6G2VF46-F1
#
_cell.length_a   1.000
_cell.length_b   1.000
_cell.length_c   1.000
_cell.angle_alpha   90.00
_cell.angle_beta   90.00
_cell.angle_gamma   90.00
#
_symmetry.space_group_name_H-M   'P 1'
#
loop_
_entity.id
_entity.type
_entity.pdbx_description
1 polymer ?
#
loop_
_entity_poly.entity_id
_entity_poly.type
_entity_poly.pdbx_seq_one_letter_code
_entity_poly.pdbx_strand_id
1 'polypeptide(L)'
;MAVRMATEWGGVVGTWGAGNFDSDTAADHLSELVGRLVAEVGEAVGGDPGGIEPDEYDGVAVPCNLELLLLLHSRGWVGVTLPAPEVVRGWRDAYMAVWERTIDGLEPVEGFKDERRAVLVGTFDRLAEAAAGQRESTG
;
A
#
# COMPACT_ATOMS: atom_id res chain seq x y z
N MET A 1 -6.88 31.81 -17.43
CA MET A 1 -5.94 32.93 -17.65
C MET A 1 -4.80 32.76 -16.65
N ALA A 2 -3.68 32.16 -17.10
CA ALA A 2 -2.54 31.85 -16.25
C ALA A 2 -1.53 33.01 -16.31
N VAL A 3 -1.08 33.48 -15.15
CA VAL A 3 0.00 34.47 -15.05
C VAL A 3 1.32 33.74 -15.28
N ARG A 4 1.99 34.03 -16.40
CA ARG A 4 3.39 33.64 -16.64
C ARG A 4 4.29 34.58 -15.84
N MET A 5 5.05 34.04 -14.89
CA MET A 5 6.28 34.66 -14.40
C MET A 5 7.43 33.96 -15.10
N ALA A 6 8.07 34.68 -16.03
CA ALA A 6 9.31 34.25 -16.64
C ALA A 6 10.46 34.75 -15.78
N THR A 7 11.36 33.85 -15.38
CA THR A 7 12.69 34.23 -14.88
C THR A 7 13.73 33.42 -15.63
N GLU A 8 14.61 34.14 -16.32
CA GLU A 8 15.68 33.63 -17.17
C GLU A 8 16.90 33.25 -16.31
N TRP A 9 16.98 32.01 -15.82
CA TRP A 9 18.25 31.39 -15.38
C TRP A 9 18.23 29.90 -15.80
N GLY A 10 19.32 29.44 -16.41
CA GLY A 10 19.45 28.09 -16.97
C GLY A 10 19.34 26.99 -15.90
N GLY A 11 18.46 26.03 -16.17
CA GLY A 11 18.10 24.90 -15.33
C GLY A 11 16.61 24.92 -15.04
N VAL A 12 15.85 23.95 -15.55
CA VAL A 12 14.41 23.83 -15.25
C VAL A 12 14.31 23.51 -13.75
N VAL A 13 14.10 24.54 -12.92
CA VAL A 13 13.76 24.36 -11.51
C VAL A 13 12.41 23.64 -11.49
N GLY A 14 12.36 22.46 -10.86
CA GLY A 14 11.19 21.59 -10.81
C GLY A 14 9.95 22.41 -10.46
N THR A 15 9.02 22.53 -11.40
CA THR A 15 7.86 23.42 -11.24
C THR A 15 6.83 22.74 -10.37
N TRP A 16 6.98 22.89 -9.06
CA TRP A 16 5.96 22.63 -8.07
C TRP A 16 4.71 23.47 -8.34
N GLY A 17 3.54 22.83 -8.25
CA GLY A 17 2.21 23.40 -8.47
C GLY A 17 1.57 24.01 -7.22
N ALA A 18 0.29 24.38 -7.31
CA ALA A 18 -0.46 24.99 -6.21
C ALA A 18 -1.32 23.99 -5.43
N GLY A 19 -1.28 22.70 -5.77
CA GLY A 19 -2.01 21.64 -5.10
C GLY A 19 -1.33 21.19 -3.79
N ASN A 20 -2.10 20.51 -2.93
CA ASN A 20 -1.64 20.08 -1.60
C ASN A 20 -0.42 19.14 -1.62
N PHE A 21 -0.21 18.42 -2.73
CA PHE A 21 0.89 17.46 -2.90
C PHE A 21 1.95 17.95 -3.88
N ASP A 22 1.85 19.22 -4.29
CA ASP A 22 2.77 19.80 -5.26
C ASP A 22 3.88 20.58 -4.56
N SER A 23 4.56 19.99 -3.57
CA SER A 23 5.79 20.55 -2.99
C SER A 23 6.70 19.45 -2.45
N ASP A 24 8.01 19.72 -2.35
CA ASP A 24 8.99 18.80 -1.75
C ASP A 24 8.56 18.36 -0.34
N THR A 25 8.16 19.30 0.51
CA THR A 25 7.72 19.00 1.88
C THR A 25 6.47 18.12 1.93
N ALA A 26 5.55 18.28 0.97
CA ALA A 26 4.40 17.39 0.86
C ALA A 26 4.81 15.98 0.41
N ALA A 27 5.78 15.87 -0.51
CA ALA A 27 6.33 14.59 -0.94
C ALA A 27 7.07 13.86 0.20
N ASP A 28 7.87 14.58 1.00
CA ASP A 28 8.56 14.04 2.19
C ASP A 28 7.54 13.52 3.20
N HIS A 29 6.52 14.34 3.52
CA HIS A 29 5.45 13.96 4.43
C HIS A 29 4.71 12.69 3.96
N LEU A 30 4.40 12.63 2.66
CA LEU A 30 3.71 11.47 2.09
C LEU A 30 4.62 10.23 2.10
N SER A 31 5.92 10.38 1.86
CA SER A 31 6.89 9.30 1.97
C SER A 31 6.98 8.74 3.39
N GLU A 32 6.99 9.59 4.41
CA GLU A 32 6.95 9.13 5.81
C GLU A 32 5.65 8.39 6.14
N LEU A 33 4.50 8.91 5.68
CA LEU A 33 3.21 8.26 5.89
C LEU A 33 3.16 6.87 5.23
N VAL A 34 3.56 6.79 3.95
CA VAL A 34 3.61 5.53 3.19
C VAL A 34 4.59 4.55 3.82
N GLY A 35 5.76 5.03 4.24
CA GLY A 35 6.76 4.24 4.95
C GLY A 35 6.20 3.61 6.23
N ARG A 36 5.41 4.35 7.01
CA ARG A 36 4.74 3.82 8.21
C ARG A 36 3.71 2.74 7.87
N LEU A 37 2.86 2.93 6.88
CA LEU A 37 1.89 1.90 6.45
C LEU A 37 2.59 0.60 6.01
N VAL A 38 3.70 0.73 5.26
CA VAL A 38 4.53 -0.39 4.83
C VAL A 38 5.20 -1.09 6.02
N ALA A 39 5.72 -0.33 6.98
CA ALA A 39 6.33 -0.86 8.18
C ALA A 39 5.30 -1.62 9.04
N GLU A 40 4.13 -1.03 9.29
CA GLU A 40 3.04 -1.67 10.05
C GLU A 40 2.63 -3.02 9.44
N VAL A 41 2.48 -3.10 8.11
CA VAL A 41 2.19 -4.37 7.43
C VAL A 41 3.34 -5.36 7.61
N GLY A 42 4.58 -4.92 7.42
CA GLY A 42 5.75 -5.78 7.55
C GLY A 42 5.94 -6.32 8.97
N GLU A 43 5.73 -5.48 9.98
CA GLU A 43 5.80 -5.83 11.40
C GLU A 43 4.69 -6.79 11.80
N ALA A 44 3.45 -6.53 11.37
CA ALA A 44 2.32 -7.43 11.64
C ALA A 44 2.55 -8.82 11.03
N VAL A 45 2.88 -8.89 9.74
CA VAL A 45 3.05 -10.17 9.03
C VAL A 45 4.34 -10.90 9.43
N GLY A 46 5.39 -10.16 9.81
CA GLY A 46 6.65 -10.73 10.30
C GLY A 46 6.68 -11.04 11.80
N GLY A 47 5.63 -10.64 12.53
CA GLY A 47 5.51 -10.78 13.98
C GLY A 47 4.93 -12.12 14.42
N ASP A 48 4.18 -12.09 15.53
CA ASP A 48 3.47 -13.26 16.04
C ASP A 48 2.31 -13.64 15.11
N PRO A 49 2.24 -14.87 14.57
CA PRO A 49 1.15 -15.28 13.68
C PRO A 49 -0.23 -15.15 14.30
N GLY A 50 -0.35 -15.22 15.63
CA GLY A 50 -1.61 -15.01 16.34
C GLY A 50 -2.16 -13.59 16.12
N GLY A 51 -1.31 -12.56 16.05
CA GLY A 51 -1.74 -11.17 15.90
C GLY A 51 -2.46 -10.85 14.58
N ILE A 52 -2.26 -11.67 13.54
CA ILE A 52 -2.90 -11.54 12.23
C ILE A 52 -4.07 -12.52 12.01
N GLU A 53 -4.53 -13.21 13.07
CA GLU A 53 -5.76 -14.00 13.00
C GLU A 53 -6.98 -13.12 12.63
N PRO A 54 -8.03 -13.66 11.98
CA PRO A 54 -9.09 -12.85 11.36
C PRO A 54 -9.88 -11.96 12.33
N ASP A 55 -9.92 -12.31 13.61
CA ASP A 55 -10.58 -11.59 14.70
C ASP A 55 -9.64 -10.71 15.54
N GLU A 56 -8.35 -10.70 15.21
CA GLU A 56 -7.34 -9.85 15.83
C GLU A 56 -7.16 -8.52 15.07
N TYR A 57 -6.57 -7.54 15.76
CA TYR A 57 -6.44 -6.18 15.22
C TYR A 57 -5.70 -6.15 13.88
N ASP A 58 -4.55 -6.82 13.78
CA ASP A 58 -3.76 -6.80 12.53
C ASP A 58 -4.39 -7.69 11.44
N GLY A 59 -5.21 -8.68 11.82
CA GLY A 59 -6.09 -9.40 10.91
C GLY A 59 -7.04 -8.48 10.15
N VAL A 60 -7.43 -7.34 10.74
CA VAL A 60 -8.27 -6.32 10.09
C VAL A 60 -7.43 -5.19 9.50
N ALA A 61 -6.41 -4.72 10.21
CA ALA A 61 -5.64 -3.53 9.83
C ALA A 61 -4.75 -3.76 8.60
N VAL A 62 -4.13 -4.94 8.46
CA VAL A 62 -3.26 -5.27 7.31
C VAL A 62 -3.98 -5.04 5.97
N PRO A 63 -5.13 -5.70 5.67
CA PRO A 63 -5.80 -5.48 4.38
C PRO A 63 -6.27 -4.03 4.18
N CYS A 64 -6.61 -3.30 5.24
CA CYS A 64 -6.93 -1.87 5.16
C CYS A 64 -5.70 -1.04 4.72
N ASN A 65 -4.53 -1.29 5.32
CA ASN A 65 -3.29 -0.61 4.96
C ASN A 65 -2.89 -0.87 3.50
N LEU A 66 -3.09 -2.10 3.01
CA LEU A 66 -2.85 -2.43 1.59
C LEU A 66 -3.78 -1.64 0.64
N GLU A 67 -5.07 -1.52 0.97
CA GLU A 67 -6.02 -0.76 0.15
C GLU A 67 -5.70 0.74 0.19
N LEU A 68 -5.23 1.28 1.33
CA LEU A 68 -4.74 2.66 1.42
C LEU A 68 -3.50 2.88 0.55
N LEU A 69 -2.54 1.95 0.54
CA LEU A 69 -1.36 2.03 -0.32
C LEU A 69 -1.76 2.04 -1.81
N LEU A 70 -2.70 1.19 -2.21
CA LEU A 70 -3.26 1.18 -3.57
C LEU A 70 -3.93 2.51 -3.91
N LEU A 71 -4.76 3.04 -3.02
CA LEU A 71 -5.44 4.32 -3.21
C LEU A 71 -4.44 5.45 -3.39
N LEU A 72 -3.43 5.55 -2.51
CA LEU A 72 -2.38 6.57 -2.59
C LEU A 72 -1.57 6.44 -3.88
N HIS A 73 -1.16 5.23 -4.26
CA HIS A 73 -0.42 4.97 -5.49
C HIS A 73 -1.22 5.39 -6.73
N SER A 74 -2.52 5.10 -6.77
CA SER A 74 -3.39 5.46 -7.90
C SER A 74 -3.49 6.98 -8.18
N ARG A 75 -3.11 7.82 -7.20
CA ARG A 75 -3.09 9.28 -7.37
C ARG A 75 -1.86 9.78 -8.13
N GLY A 76 -0.79 8.97 -8.22
CA GLY A 76 0.46 9.35 -8.89
C GLY A 76 1.21 10.48 -8.18
N TRP A 77 0.99 10.67 -6.88
CA TRP A 77 1.68 11.70 -6.10
C TRP A 77 3.13 11.30 -5.80
N VAL A 78 4.04 12.27 -5.86
CA VAL A 78 5.43 12.09 -5.46
C VAL A 78 5.47 11.77 -3.96
N GLY A 79 6.41 10.90 -3.55
CA GLY A 79 6.53 10.40 -2.19
C GLY A 79 5.82 9.07 -1.94
N VAL A 80 4.97 8.59 -2.84
CA VAL A 80 4.40 7.24 -2.73
C VAL A 80 5.37 6.21 -3.30
N THR A 81 6.03 5.45 -2.41
CA THR A 81 6.88 4.32 -2.81
C THR A 81 6.30 3.02 -2.29
N LEU A 82 5.87 2.15 -3.21
CA LEU A 82 5.40 0.81 -2.85
C LEU A 82 6.56 -0.14 -2.50
N PRO A 83 6.33 -1.14 -1.64
CA PRO A 83 7.30 -2.20 -1.36
C PRO A 83 7.56 -3.04 -2.62
N ALA A 84 8.61 -3.86 -2.57
CA ALA A 84 8.93 -4.73 -3.70
C ALA A 84 7.78 -5.74 -4.00
N PRO A 85 7.48 -6.06 -5.27
CA PRO A 85 6.43 -7.02 -5.60
C PRO A 85 6.60 -8.38 -4.91
N GLU A 86 7.84 -8.84 -4.80
CA GLU A 86 8.23 -10.07 -4.10
C GLU A 86 7.98 -10.00 -2.59
N VAL A 87 8.13 -8.83 -1.97
CA VAL A 87 7.80 -8.62 -0.55
C VAL A 87 6.29 -8.70 -0.35
N VAL A 88 5.50 -8.05 -1.23
CA VAL A 88 4.03 -8.12 -1.16
C VAL A 88 3.52 -9.54 -1.32
N ARG A 89 4.09 -10.32 -2.26
CA ARG A 89 3.75 -11.74 -2.42
C ARG A 89 4.11 -12.57 -1.19
N GLY A 90 5.26 -12.30 -0.58
CA GLY A 90 5.64 -12.94 0.69
C GLY A 90 4.65 -12.63 1.81
N TRP A 91 4.19 -11.38 1.91
CA TRP A 91 3.17 -11.01 2.90
C TRP A 91 1.83 -11.70 2.65
N ARG A 92 1.38 -11.76 1.39
CA ARG A 92 0.16 -12.47 1.00
C ARG A 92 0.22 -13.92 1.47
N ASP A 93 1.31 -14.61 1.15
CA ASP A 93 1.44 -16.03 1.43
C ASP A 93 1.44 -16.29 2.95
N ALA A 94 2.13 -15.45 3.74
CA ALA A 94 2.16 -15.55 5.20
C ALA A 94 0.80 -15.22 5.85
N TYR A 95 0.18 -14.10 5.46
CA TYR A 95 -1.12 -13.67 5.97
C TYR A 95 -2.22 -14.69 5.64
N MET A 96 -2.29 -15.14 4.38
CA MET A 96 -3.29 -16.14 3.97
C MET A 96 -3.06 -17.49 4.65
N ALA A 97 -1.80 -17.89 4.91
CA ALA A 97 -1.53 -19.14 5.64
C ALA A 97 -2.08 -19.13 7.07
N VAL A 98 -2.11 -17.99 7.75
CA VAL A 98 -2.79 -17.84 9.05
C VAL A 98 -4.29 -17.85 8.85
N TRP A 99 -4.80 -16.96 7.99
CA TRP A 99 -6.23 -16.76 7.77
C TRP A 99 -6.95 -18.07 7.38
N GLU A 100 -6.40 -18.85 6.44
CA GLU A 100 -7.00 -20.12 6.00
C GLU A 100 -7.11 -21.17 7.10
N ARG A 101 -6.14 -21.18 8.03
CA ARG A 101 -6.06 -22.16 9.11
C ARG A 101 -7.01 -21.81 10.26
N THR A 102 -7.31 -20.53 10.48
CA THR A 102 -8.01 -20.08 11.68
C THR A 102 -9.46 -19.64 11.42
N ILE A 103 -9.79 -19.21 10.20
CA ILE A 103 -11.15 -18.69 9.89
C ILE A 103 -12.28 -19.69 10.17
N ASP A 104 -12.07 -21.00 9.98
CA ASP A 104 -13.13 -21.99 10.25
C ASP A 104 -13.46 -22.10 11.74
N GLY A 105 -12.51 -21.76 12.62
CA GLY A 105 -12.73 -21.70 14.07
C GLY A 105 -13.67 -20.57 14.51
N LEU A 106 -13.91 -19.59 13.61
CA LEU A 106 -14.85 -18.49 13.83
C LEU A 106 -16.26 -18.79 13.29
N GLU A 107 -16.51 -20.02 12.82
CA GLU A 107 -17.81 -20.49 12.32
C GLU A 107 -18.45 -19.52 11.29
N PRO A 108 -17.75 -19.21 10.19
CA PRO A 108 -18.26 -18.25 9.20
C PRO A 108 -19.55 -18.76 8.55
N VAL A 109 -20.42 -17.82 8.16
CA VAL A 109 -21.62 -18.15 7.39
C VAL A 109 -21.24 -18.74 6.02
N GLU A 110 -22.12 -19.58 5.47
CA GLU A 110 -21.93 -20.24 4.17
C GLU A 110 -21.52 -19.23 3.08
N GLY A 111 -20.49 -19.56 2.30
CA GLY A 111 -19.95 -18.71 1.24
C GLY A 111 -19.02 -17.57 1.69
N PHE A 112 -19.06 -17.13 2.96
CA PHE A 112 -18.23 -16.00 3.43
C PHE A 112 -16.74 -16.27 3.25
N LYS A 113 -16.27 -17.50 3.56
CA LYS A 113 -14.86 -17.85 3.43
C LYS A 113 -14.37 -17.68 1.99
N ASP A 114 -15.17 -18.11 1.01
CA ASP A 114 -14.78 -18.02 -0.39
C ASP A 114 -14.76 -16.57 -0.90
N GLU A 115 -15.79 -15.79 -0.56
CA GLU A 115 -15.87 -14.38 -0.90
C GLU A 115 -14.72 -13.58 -0.26
N ARG A 116 -14.48 -13.78 1.03
CA ARG A 116 -13.45 -13.05 1.76
C ARG A 116 -12.05 -13.41 1.29
N ARG A 117 -11.78 -14.69 1.00
CA ARG A 117 -10.52 -15.14 0.39
C ARG A 117 -10.25 -14.43 -0.92
N ALA A 118 -11.24 -14.36 -1.81
CA ALA A 118 -11.08 -13.69 -3.10
C ALA A 118 -10.73 -12.21 -2.94
N VAL A 119 -11.38 -11.52 -1.99
CA VAL A 119 -11.08 -10.11 -1.67
C VAL A 119 -9.64 -9.96 -1.15
N LEU A 120 -9.24 -10.77 -0.16
CA LEU A 120 -7.90 -10.68 0.44
C LEU A 120 -6.80 -10.92 -0.59
N VAL A 121 -6.88 -12.05 -1.31
CA VAL A 121 -5.92 -12.39 -2.37
C VAL A 121 -5.89 -11.30 -3.44
N GLY A 122 -7.05 -10.84 -3.90
CA GLY A 122 -7.15 -9.78 -4.91
C GLY A 122 -6.55 -8.45 -4.47
N THR A 123 -6.60 -8.09 -3.19
CA THR A 123 -5.95 -6.87 -2.67
C THR A 123 -4.43 -7.00 -2.69
N PHE A 124 -3.88 -8.13 -2.24
CA PHE A 124 -2.43 -8.36 -2.31
C PHE A 124 -1.91 -8.41 -3.76
N ASP A 125 -2.64 -9.08 -4.66
CA ASP A 125 -2.24 -9.22 -6.06
C ASP A 125 -2.22 -7.86 -6.77
N ARG A 126 -3.28 -7.05 -6.59
CA ARG A 126 -3.33 -5.67 -7.12
C ARG A 126 -2.14 -4.84 -6.63
N LEU A 127 -1.76 -4.95 -5.35
CA LEU A 127 -0.63 -4.20 -4.80
C LEU A 127 0.71 -4.69 -5.38
N ALA A 128 0.88 -6.00 -5.54
CA ALA A 128 2.09 -6.57 -6.14
C ALA A 128 2.25 -6.16 -7.61
N GLU A 129 1.15 -6.10 -8.36
CA GLU A 129 1.13 -5.60 -9.75
C GLU A 129 1.47 -4.11 -9.82
N ALA A 130 0.84 -3.28 -8.97
CA ALA A 130 1.14 -1.85 -8.88
C ALA A 130 2.62 -1.59 -8.55
N ALA A 131 3.17 -2.35 -7.59
CA ALA A 131 4.58 -2.29 -7.24
C ALA A 131 5.50 -2.66 -8.40
N ALA A 132 5.10 -3.63 -9.24
CA ALA A 132 5.89 -4.06 -10.39
C ALA A 132 5.93 -2.97 -11.45
N GLY A 133 4.76 -2.41 -11.79
CA GLY A 133 4.66 -1.29 -12.74
C GLY A 133 5.44 -0.05 -12.28
N GLN A 134 5.45 0.24 -10.97
CA GLN A 134 6.22 1.37 -10.45
C GLN A 134 7.74 1.18 -10.67
N ARG A 135 8.27 -0.03 -10.50
CA ARG A 135 9.71 -0.31 -10.70
C ARG A 135 10.12 -0.19 -12.16
N GLU A 136 9.28 -0.67 -13.07
CA GLU A 136 9.51 -0.52 -14.52
C GLU A 136 9.53 0.95 -14.95
N SER A 137 8.79 1.82 -14.27
CA SER A 137 8.78 3.27 -14.56
C SER A 137 9.99 4.05 -14.02
N THR A 138 10.77 3.45 -13.09
CA THR A 138 11.91 4.09 -12.42
C THR A 138 13.27 3.59 -12.93
N GLY A 139 13.30 2.45 -13.64
CA GLY A 139 14.51 1.88 -14.26
C GLY A 139 14.71 2.34 -15.69
#